data_AF-G7CF75-F1
#
_entry.id   AF-G7CF75-F1
#
_cell.length_a   1.000
_cell.length_b   1.000
_cell.length_c   1.000
_cell.angle_alpha   90.00
_cell.angle_beta   90.00
_cell.angle_gamma   90.00
#
_symmetry.space_group_name_H-M   'P 1'
#
loop_
_entity.id
_entity.type
_entity.pdbx_description
1 polymer ?
#
loop_
_entity_poly.entity_id
_entity_poly.type
_entity_poly.pdbx_seq_one_letter_code
_entity_poly.pdbx_strand_id
1 'polypeptide(L)'
;MSTGCSGNTKTLAHPVLGSWEAGRDPIPARIRDEVEQIEAITAQAVTELVDALRRDPVVAVYRRDEDMHASRPDTGHLPARWWRHVVARAAHEVPGVEIVTWRG
;
A
#
# COMPACT_ATOMS: atom_id res chain seq x y z
N MET A 1 -22.44 22.50 -6.34
CA MET A 1 -22.54 21.03 -6.44
C MET A 1 -21.14 20.47 -6.44
N SER A 2 -20.70 19.91 -5.31
CA SER A 2 -19.57 18.97 -5.20
C SER A 2 -19.66 18.34 -3.82
N THR A 3 -20.32 17.19 -3.74
CA THR A 3 -20.37 16.37 -2.53
C THR A 3 -19.08 15.57 -2.48
N GLY A 4 -18.27 15.79 -1.44
CA GLY A 4 -17.01 15.09 -1.24
C GLY A 4 -17.22 13.59 -1.04
N CYS A 5 -16.50 12.79 -1.83
CA CYS A 5 -16.30 11.37 -1.58
C CYS A 5 -15.44 11.21 -0.32
N SER A 6 -16.07 10.96 0.83
CA SER A 6 -15.36 10.50 2.02
C SER A 6 -15.18 8.98 1.90
N GLY A 7 -13.96 8.55 1.57
CA GLY A 7 -13.58 7.13 1.54
C GLY A 7 -13.80 6.48 2.91
N ASN A 8 -14.43 5.31 2.89
CA ASN A 8 -14.87 4.56 4.06
C ASN A 8 -13.66 3.89 4.75
N THR A 9 -12.93 4.63 5.60
CA THR A 9 -11.86 4.05 6.42
C THR A 9 -12.48 3.31 7.60
N LYS A 10 -12.45 1.98 7.55
CA LYS A 10 -13.00 1.12 8.60
C LYS A 10 -12.02 1.04 9.77
N THR A 11 -12.09 2.00 10.69
CA THR A 11 -11.30 1.97 11.93
C THR A 11 -11.84 0.89 12.86
N LEU A 12 -11.05 -0.15 13.13
CA LEU A 12 -11.36 -1.10 14.21
C LEU A 12 -11.01 -0.46 15.55
N ALA A 13 -11.89 -0.61 16.54
CA ALA A 13 -11.58 -0.20 17.91
C ALA A 13 -10.43 -1.06 18.45
N HIS A 14 -9.44 -0.44 19.11
CA HIS A 14 -8.27 -1.12 19.71
C HIS A 14 -8.60 -2.40 20.53
N PRO A 15 -9.69 -2.46 21.32
CA PRO A 15 -10.05 -3.67 22.07
C PRO A 15 -10.37 -4.90 21.21
N VAL A 16 -10.91 -4.69 20.00
CA VAL A 16 -11.25 -5.79 19.07
C VAL A 16 -9.97 -6.43 18.55
N LEU A 17 -9.01 -5.60 18.13
CA LEU A 17 -7.72 -6.08 17.64
C LEU A 17 -6.98 -6.88 18.73
N GLY A 18 -6.96 -6.38 19.97
CA GLY A 18 -6.31 -7.07 21.09
C GLY A 18 -6.98 -8.39 21.49
N SER A 19 -8.26 -8.62 21.14
CA SER A 19 -8.92 -9.90 21.34
C SER A 19 -8.50 -10.94 20.29
N TRP A 20 -8.38 -10.51 19.03
CA TRP A 20 -7.88 -11.36 17.95
C TRP A 20 -6.40 -11.72 18.13
N GLU A 21 -5.56 -10.75 18.48
CA GLU A 21 -4.12 -10.97 18.72
C GLU A 21 -3.87 -11.93 19.88
N ALA A 22 -4.72 -11.91 20.91
CA ALA A 22 -4.66 -12.83 22.04
C ALA A 22 -5.31 -14.21 21.76
N GLY A 23 -5.86 -14.41 20.55
CA GLY A 23 -6.56 -15.64 20.17
C GLY A 23 -7.88 -15.89 20.92
N ARG A 24 -8.44 -14.88 21.59
CA ARG A 24 -9.68 -15.01 22.37
C ARG A 24 -10.90 -15.10 21.47
N ASP A 25 -10.91 -14.31 20.40
CA ASP A 25 -11.98 -14.30 19.40
C ASP A 25 -11.40 -14.63 18.02
N PRO A 26 -12.10 -15.44 17.20
CA PRO A 26 -11.69 -15.67 15.84
C PRO A 26 -11.81 -14.39 15.01
N ILE A 27 -10.82 -14.15 14.15
CA ILE A 27 -10.89 -13.08 13.16
C ILE A 27 -12.10 -13.37 12.25
N PRO A 28 -12.99 -12.40 11.97
CA PRO A 28 -14.11 -12.60 11.05
C PRO A 28 -13.62 -12.98 9.65
N ALA A 29 -14.31 -13.91 8.97
CA ALA A 29 -13.94 -14.37 7.63
C ALA A 29 -13.75 -13.21 6.64
N ARG A 30 -14.69 -12.28 6.62
CA ARG A 30 -14.61 -11.06 5.81
C ARG A 30 -13.31 -10.27 6.01
N ILE A 31 -12.78 -10.18 7.23
CA ILE A 31 -11.55 -9.43 7.49
C ILE A 31 -10.34 -10.20 6.96
N ARG A 32 -10.36 -11.54 7.03
CA ARG A 32 -9.32 -12.35 6.38
C ARG A 32 -9.32 -12.14 4.86
N ASP A 33 -10.50 -12.18 4.24
CA ASP A 33 -10.64 -11.95 2.79
C ASP A 33 -10.13 -10.54 2.39
N GLU A 34 -10.45 -9.52 3.19
CA GLU A 34 -9.97 -8.15 2.99
C GLU A 34 -8.42 -8.07 3.11
N VAL A 35 -7.81 -8.81 4.05
CA VAL A 35 -6.35 -8.90 4.18
C VAL A 35 -5.72 -9.62 3.00
N GLU A 36 -6.25 -10.77 2.59
CA GLU A 36 -5.79 -11.53 1.42
C GLU A 36 -5.83 -10.67 0.15
N GLN A 37 -6.87 -9.84 -0.02
CA GLN A 37 -6.97 -8.92 -1.14
C GLN A 37 -5.87 -7.84 -1.10
N ILE A 38 -5.58 -7.26 0.08
CA ILE A 38 -4.49 -6.28 0.24
C ILE A 38 -3.13 -6.93 -0.06
N GLU A 39 -2.92 -8.17 0.39
CA GLU A 39 -1.70 -8.92 0.11
C GLU A 39 -1.53 -9.18 -1.38
N ALA A 40 -2.59 -9.60 -2.08
CA ALA A 40 -2.59 -9.84 -3.52
C ALA A 40 -2.27 -8.56 -4.31
N ILE A 41 -2.92 -7.44 -3.98
CA ILE A 41 -2.66 -6.12 -4.61
C ILE A 41 -1.20 -5.71 -4.37
N THR A 42 -0.68 -5.96 -3.17
CA THR A 42 0.70 -5.61 -2.82
C THR A 42 1.71 -6.48 -3.61
N ALA A 43 1.48 -7.79 -3.70
CA ALA A 43 2.35 -8.70 -4.46
C ALA A 43 2.37 -8.37 -5.96
N GLN A 44 1.20 -8.05 -6.52
CA GLN A 44 1.09 -7.61 -7.90
C GLN A 44 1.88 -6.31 -8.16
N ALA A 45 1.72 -5.31 -7.28
CA ALA A 45 2.43 -4.05 -7.40
C ALA A 45 3.96 -4.20 -7.28
N VAL A 46 4.45 -5.12 -6.43
CA VAL A 46 5.88 -5.44 -6.34
C VAL A 46 6.38 -6.05 -7.65
N THR A 47 5.67 -7.06 -8.17
CA THR A 47 6.03 -7.73 -9.43
C THR A 47 6.14 -6.72 -10.57
N GLU A 48 5.13 -5.87 -10.74
CA GLU A 48 5.11 -4.84 -11.78
C GLU A 48 6.25 -3.83 -11.63
N LEU A 49 6.54 -3.42 -10.40
CA LEU A 49 7.63 -2.49 -10.13
C LEU A 49 9.00 -3.12 -10.39
N VAL A 50 9.22 -4.39 -10.02
CA VAL A 50 10.45 -5.12 -10.32
C VAL A 50 10.70 -5.17 -11.83
N ASP A 51 9.66 -5.47 -12.62
CA ASP A 51 9.78 -5.51 -14.08
C ASP A 51 10.00 -4.13 -14.72
N ALA A 52 9.52 -3.05 -14.10
CA ALA A 52 9.88 -1.69 -14.49
C ALA A 52 11.34 -1.37 -14.15
N LEU A 53 11.78 -1.67 -12.93
CA LEU A 53 13.10 -1.36 -12.41
C LEU A 53 14.24 -2.09 -13.11
N ARG A 54 13.97 -3.29 -13.67
CA ARG A 54 14.93 -3.99 -14.54
C ARG A 54 15.31 -3.21 -15.80
N ARG A 55 14.45 -2.29 -16.25
CA ARG A 55 14.66 -1.46 -17.45
C ARG A 55 15.18 -0.07 -17.10
N ASP A 56 14.65 0.52 -16.03
CA ASP A 56 15.01 1.84 -15.54
C ASP A 56 15.12 1.79 -14.00
N PRO A 57 16.34 1.71 -13.43
CA PRO A 57 16.56 1.44 -12.02
C PRO A 57 16.36 2.68 -11.14
N VAL A 58 15.34 3.49 -11.41
CA VAL A 58 15.00 4.69 -10.63
C VAL A 58 13.53 4.65 -10.24
N VAL A 59 13.23 4.91 -8.97
CA VAL A 59 11.83 4.98 -8.49
C VAL A 59 11.62 6.13 -7.51
N ALA A 60 10.52 6.85 -7.71
CA ALA A 60 10.09 7.92 -6.82
C ALA A 60 9.26 7.37 -5.64
N VAL A 61 9.52 7.88 -4.44
CA VAL A 61 8.67 7.68 -3.26
C VAL A 61 7.98 8.98 -2.87
N TYR A 62 6.73 8.85 -2.40
CA TYR A 62 5.88 9.97 -2.01
C TYR A 62 5.90 10.15 -0.50
N ARG A 63 5.95 11.41 -0.05
CA ARG A 63 5.85 11.74 1.37
C ARG A 63 4.39 11.70 1.85
N ARG A 64 3.48 12.20 1.01
CA ARG A 64 2.06 12.36 1.31
C ARG A 64 1.21 11.50 0.40
N ASP A 65 0.01 11.18 0.88
CA ASP A 65 -0.93 10.32 0.16
C ASP A 65 -1.46 11.04 -1.08
N GLU A 66 -1.67 12.37 -1.01
CA GLU A 66 -2.17 13.17 -2.13
C GLU A 66 -1.22 13.17 -3.32
N ASP A 67 0.09 13.27 -3.06
CA ASP A 67 1.14 13.24 -4.09
C ASP A 67 1.17 11.88 -4.81
N MET A 68 1.01 10.80 -4.02
CA MET A 68 0.92 9.45 -4.55
C MET A 68 -0.34 9.28 -5.40
N HIS A 69 -1.50 9.71 -4.89
CA HIS A 69 -2.78 9.56 -5.58
C HIS A 69 -2.83 10.37 -6.87
N ALA A 70 -2.22 11.56 -6.89
CA ALA A 70 -2.08 12.35 -8.12
C ALA A 70 -1.24 11.63 -9.18
N SER A 71 -0.17 10.96 -8.76
CA SER A 71 0.75 10.25 -9.66
C SER A 71 0.32 8.82 -10.01
N ARG A 72 -0.51 8.20 -9.16
CA ARG A 72 -1.00 6.81 -9.28
C ARG A 72 -2.49 6.74 -8.88
N PRO A 73 -3.41 7.24 -9.71
CA PRO A 73 -4.83 7.39 -9.36
C PRO A 73 -5.52 6.09 -8.92
N ASP A 74 -5.14 4.95 -9.50
CA ASP A 74 -5.70 3.64 -9.16
C ASP A 74 -5.41 3.19 -7.71
N THR A 75 -4.48 3.87 -7.04
CA THR A 75 -4.08 3.60 -5.65
C THR A 75 -4.73 4.52 -4.62
N GLY A 76 -5.79 5.26 -5.00
CA GLY A 76 -6.46 6.24 -4.13
C GLY A 76 -7.00 5.71 -2.79
N HIS A 77 -7.14 4.40 -2.63
CA HIS A 77 -7.59 3.74 -1.41
C HIS A 77 -6.43 3.25 -0.52
N LEU A 78 -5.18 3.46 -0.92
CA LEU A 78 -3.97 3.01 -0.23
C LEU A 78 -3.15 4.23 0.22
N PRO A 79 -2.42 4.15 1.35
CA PRO A 79 -1.58 5.25 1.81
C PRO A 79 -0.21 5.26 1.12
N ALA A 80 0.48 6.40 1.08
CA ALA A 80 1.87 6.52 0.59
C ALA A 80 2.86 5.64 1.39
N ARG A 81 2.50 5.28 2.62
CA ARG A 81 3.25 4.26 3.39
C ARG A 81 3.22 2.89 2.72
N TRP A 82 2.10 2.49 2.12
CA TRP A 82 2.00 1.23 1.38
C TRP A 82 2.94 1.22 0.17
N TRP A 83 2.98 2.31 -0.61
CA TRP A 83 3.90 2.41 -1.75
C TRP A 83 5.37 2.31 -1.34
N ARG A 84 5.77 2.97 -0.26
CA ARG A 84 7.14 2.85 0.27
C ARG A 84 7.50 1.41 0.64
N HIS A 85 6.53 0.63 1.09
CA HIS A 85 6.72 -0.79 1.38
C HIS A 85 6.87 -1.64 0.11
N VAL A 86 6.09 -1.34 -0.93
CA VAL A 86 6.25 -1.93 -2.28
C VAL A 86 7.64 -1.65 -2.83
N VAL A 87 8.08 -0.38 -2.78
CA VAL A 87 9.42 0.05 -3.23
C VAL A 87 10.53 -0.67 -2.46
N ALA A 88 10.42 -0.76 -1.13
CA ALA A 88 11.42 -1.43 -0.31
C ALA A 88 11.58 -2.92 -0.69
N ARG A 89 10.48 -3.61 -1.00
CA ARG A 89 10.51 -5.00 -1.47
C ARG A 89 11.11 -5.12 -2.87
N ALA A 90 10.68 -4.28 -3.82
CA ALA A 90 11.21 -4.31 -5.18
C ALA A 90 12.72 -3.99 -5.24
N ALA A 91 13.18 -3.01 -4.44
CA ALA A 91 14.59 -2.65 -4.35
C ALA A 91 15.46 -3.75 -3.72
N HIS A 92 14.88 -4.66 -2.94
CA HIS A 92 15.58 -5.85 -2.44
C HIS A 92 15.81 -6.89 -3.57
N GLU A 93 14.95 -6.90 -4.59
CA GLU A 93 15.04 -7.85 -5.72
C GLU A 93 15.88 -7.33 -6.88
N VAL A 94 15.93 -6.01 -7.08
CA VAL A 94 16.69 -5.37 -8.17
C VAL A 94 17.87 -4.59 -7.58
N PRO A 95 19.12 -5.06 -7.75
CA PRO A 95 20.30 -4.34 -7.29
C PRO A 95 20.49 -3.00 -8.01
N GLY A 96 21.00 -2.00 -7.30
CA GLY A 96 21.38 -0.71 -7.89
C GLY A 96 20.22 0.27 -8.12
N VAL A 97 19.04 0.00 -7.56
CA VAL A 97 17.89 0.90 -7.63
C VAL A 97 18.18 2.22 -6.90
N GLU A 98 18.02 3.34 -7.60
CA GLU A 98 18.01 4.68 -7.03
C GLU A 98 16.60 5.03 -6.54
N ILE A 99 16.48 5.34 -5.25
CA ILE A 99 15.23 5.79 -4.64
C ILE A 99 15.28 7.29 -4.47
N VAL A 100 14.41 8.01 -5.19
CA VAL A 100 14.33 9.47 -5.14
C VAL A 100 13.06 9.92 -4.42
N THR A 101 13.11 11.08 -3.78
CA THR A 101 11.89 11.69 -3.23
C THR A 101 11.14 12.42 -4.34
N TRP A 102 9.83 12.21 -4.43
CA TRP A 102 8.97 12.92 -5.38
C TRP A 102 8.98 14.44 -5.11
N ARG A 103 9.04 15.25 -6.17
CA ARG A 103 9.21 16.71 -6.08
C ARG A 103 8.07 17.57 -6.66
N GLY A 104 7.01 16.97 -7.20
CA GLY A 104 5.93 17.72 -7.85
C GLY A 104 6.26 18.14 -9.27
#